data_AF-A0AA96UJI6-F1
#
_entry.id   AF-A0AA96UJI6-F1
#
_cell.length_a   1.000
_cell.length_b   1.000
_cell.length_c   1.000
_cell.angle_alpha   90.00
_cell.angle_beta   90.00
_cell.angle_gamma   90.00
#
_symmetry.space_group_name_H-M   'P 1'
#
loop_
_entity.id
_entity.type
_entity.pdbx_description
1 polymer ?
#
loop_
_entity_poly.entity_id
_entity_poly.type
_entity_poly.pdbx_seq_one_letter_code
_entity_poly.pdbx_strand_id
1 'polypeptide(L)'
;MPPDSAATKARLLQAAFEEFTQYGLAGARVDRIAEKAASNKRLIYVYYGNKEELFDVVLAQHLGVLADAVPFTADDLAGYAGAMFDHLVRQPEILRLAAWHQLERPGATPAETDAYRPKVEAVADAQRRGTVTAAVDAVDLLALVLGQVTAWFTASPALRALVPGDAFAPARLERHRAALTAAVRALTRPDPEPEPGGEPAR
;
A
#
# COMPACT_ATOMS: atom_id res chain seq x y z
N MET A 1 -20.19 -10.94 -31.65
CA MET A 1 -18.99 -11.00 -30.78
C MET A 1 -19.49 -10.81 -29.36
N PRO A 2 -19.42 -11.75 -28.41
CA PRO A 2 -20.15 -11.56 -27.16
C PRO A 2 -19.40 -10.53 -26.30
N PRO A 3 -19.95 -9.32 -26.08
CA PRO A 3 -19.34 -8.28 -25.25
C PRO A 3 -19.52 -8.57 -23.74
N ASP A 4 -20.21 -9.67 -23.41
CA ASP A 4 -20.76 -9.94 -22.09
C ASP A 4 -19.73 -10.52 -21.10
N SER A 5 -18.69 -11.22 -21.58
CA SER A 5 -17.73 -11.86 -20.68
C SER A 5 -16.82 -10.86 -19.94
N ALA A 6 -16.35 -9.82 -20.63
CA ALA A 6 -15.51 -8.80 -20.00
C ALA A 6 -16.29 -7.96 -18.98
N ALA A 7 -17.50 -7.53 -19.35
CA ALA A 7 -18.39 -6.81 -18.44
C ALA A 7 -18.79 -7.66 -17.22
N THR A 8 -19.03 -8.96 -17.41
CA THR A 8 -19.32 -9.89 -16.31
C THR A 8 -18.12 -10.08 -15.39
N LYS A 9 -16.91 -10.24 -15.95
CA LYS A 9 -15.67 -10.34 -15.16
C LYS A 9 -15.45 -9.10 -14.30
N ALA A 10 -15.64 -7.91 -14.87
CA ALA A 10 -15.51 -6.64 -14.15
C ALA A 10 -16.53 -6.51 -13.00
N ARG A 11 -17.81 -6.85 -13.24
CA ARG A 11 -18.84 -6.87 -12.18
C ARG A 11 -18.49 -7.84 -11.05
N LEU A 12 -17.99 -9.03 -11.39
CA LEU A 12 -17.57 -10.04 -10.42
C LEU A 12 -16.38 -9.55 -9.57
N LEU A 13 -15.37 -8.94 -10.19
CA LEU A 13 -14.21 -8.39 -9.47
C LEU A 13 -14.60 -7.26 -8.54
N GLN A 14 -15.45 -6.34 -9.00
CA GLN A 14 -15.96 -5.25 -8.17
C GLN A 14 -16.78 -5.77 -6.97
N ALA A 15 -17.68 -6.73 -7.20
CA ALA A 15 -18.46 -7.34 -6.13
C ALA A 15 -17.57 -8.10 -5.12
N ALA A 16 -16.54 -8.80 -5.62
CA ALA A 16 -15.58 -9.51 -4.80
C ALA A 16 -14.75 -8.56 -3.95
N PHE A 17 -14.29 -7.45 -4.53
CA PHE A 17 -13.59 -6.39 -3.80
C PHE A 17 -14.41 -5.84 -2.64
N GLU A 18 -15.67 -5.49 -2.88
CA GLU A 18 -16.55 -4.97 -1.83
C GLU A 18 -16.84 -6.02 -0.74
N GLU A 19 -17.01 -7.29 -1.12
CA GLU A 19 -17.20 -8.39 -0.17
C GLU A 19 -15.95 -8.66 0.67
N PHE A 20 -14.78 -8.78 0.05
CA PHE A 20 -13.53 -9.11 0.74
C PHE A 20 -13.03 -7.98 1.61
N THR A 21 -13.16 -6.72 1.14
CA THR A 21 -12.90 -5.59 2.01
C THR A 21 -13.80 -5.72 3.23
N GLN A 22 -15.12 -5.91 3.07
CA GLN A 22 -16.09 -5.95 4.16
C GLN A 22 -15.87 -7.07 5.16
N TYR A 23 -15.67 -8.29 4.71
CA TYR A 23 -15.76 -9.48 5.54
C TYR A 23 -14.46 -10.27 5.66
N GLY A 24 -13.37 -9.82 5.02
CA GLY A 24 -12.14 -10.60 4.91
C GLY A 24 -12.31 -11.82 4.00
N LEU A 25 -11.24 -12.58 3.82
CA LEU A 25 -11.27 -13.77 2.96
C LEU A 25 -12.12 -14.88 3.61
N ALA A 26 -11.94 -15.14 4.90
CA ALA A 26 -12.66 -16.17 5.64
C ALA A 26 -14.16 -15.87 5.70
N GLY A 27 -14.52 -14.62 6.01
CA GLY A 27 -15.91 -14.17 6.14
C GLY A 27 -16.63 -13.92 4.81
N ALA A 28 -15.91 -13.77 3.69
CA ALA A 28 -16.50 -13.58 2.37
C ALA A 28 -17.25 -14.82 1.87
N ARG A 29 -18.41 -14.57 1.24
CA ARG A 29 -19.30 -15.58 0.67
C ARG A 29 -19.40 -15.40 -0.84
N VAL A 30 -19.03 -16.44 -1.58
CA VAL A 30 -19.15 -16.50 -3.03
C VAL A 30 -20.60 -16.26 -3.50
N ASP A 31 -21.59 -16.68 -2.70
CA ASP A 31 -23.01 -16.43 -3.01
C ASP A 31 -23.33 -14.93 -3.06
N ARG A 32 -22.88 -14.16 -2.04
CA ARG A 32 -23.08 -12.70 -1.98
C ARG A 32 -22.37 -11.98 -3.12
N ILE A 33 -21.16 -12.44 -3.48
CA ILE A 33 -20.41 -11.90 -4.63
C ILE A 33 -21.21 -12.09 -5.92
N ALA A 34 -21.73 -13.30 -6.16
CA ALA A 34 -22.49 -13.62 -7.37
C ALA A 34 -23.80 -12.83 -7.45
N GLU A 35 -24.55 -12.75 -6.34
CA GLU A 35 -25.78 -11.97 -6.23
C GLU A 35 -25.54 -10.49 -6.52
N LYS A 36 -24.54 -9.89 -5.86
CA LYS A 36 -24.18 -8.49 -6.03
C LYS A 36 -23.66 -8.15 -7.42
N ALA A 37 -22.94 -9.09 -8.04
CA ALA A 37 -22.49 -8.95 -9.42
C ALA A 37 -23.62 -9.16 -10.44
N ALA A 38 -24.83 -9.57 -10.04
CA ALA A 38 -25.90 -10.05 -10.92
C ALA A 38 -25.37 -11.12 -11.91
N SER A 39 -24.68 -12.12 -11.36
CA SER A 39 -23.98 -13.17 -12.11
C SER A 39 -24.21 -14.55 -11.50
N ASN A 40 -23.99 -15.60 -12.29
CA ASN A 40 -24.09 -16.96 -11.80
C ASN A 40 -22.82 -17.32 -11.00
N LYS A 41 -22.98 -17.83 -9.78
CA LYS A 41 -21.87 -18.30 -8.93
C LYS A 41 -20.89 -19.24 -9.65
N ARG A 42 -21.37 -20.08 -10.58
CA ARG A 42 -20.51 -20.95 -11.39
C ARG A 42 -19.46 -20.16 -12.18
N LEU A 43 -19.76 -18.94 -12.63
CA LEU A 43 -18.82 -18.10 -13.38
C LEU A 43 -17.62 -17.65 -12.54
N ILE A 44 -17.76 -17.53 -11.22
CA ILE A 44 -16.63 -17.26 -10.34
C ILE A 44 -15.61 -18.40 -10.43
N TYR A 45 -16.07 -19.65 -10.30
CA TYR A 45 -15.19 -20.81 -10.41
C TYR A 45 -14.61 -20.98 -11.81
N VAL A 46 -15.39 -20.66 -12.85
CA VAL A 46 -14.93 -20.74 -14.24
C VAL A 46 -13.85 -19.69 -14.56
N TYR A 47 -13.97 -18.47 -14.02
CA TYR A 47 -13.04 -17.38 -14.34
C TYR A 47 -11.84 -17.29 -13.40
N TYR A 48 -12.02 -17.67 -12.13
CA TYR A 48 -11.05 -17.39 -11.07
C TYR A 48 -10.74 -18.61 -10.20
N GLY A 49 -11.24 -19.80 -10.56
CA GLY A 49 -10.94 -21.04 -9.86
C GLY A 49 -11.66 -21.15 -8.52
N ASN A 50 -11.09 -20.61 -7.45
CA ASN A 50 -11.65 -20.67 -6.10
C ASN A 50 -11.73 -19.28 -5.43
N LYS A 51 -12.17 -19.22 -4.17
CA LYS A 51 -12.35 -17.95 -3.44
C LYS A 51 -11.00 -17.31 -3.13
N GLU A 52 -10.02 -18.14 -2.82
CA GLU A 52 -8.66 -17.78 -2.47
C GLU A 52 -7.93 -17.15 -3.65
N GLU A 53 -8.02 -17.75 -4.83
CA GLU A 53 -7.48 -17.23 -6.09
C GLU A 53 -8.21 -15.96 -6.53
N LEU A 54 -9.54 -15.89 -6.38
CA LEU A 54 -10.29 -14.67 -6.63
C LEU A 54 -9.82 -13.53 -5.71
N PHE A 55 -9.54 -13.80 -4.43
CA PHE A 55 -9.00 -12.82 -3.50
C PHE A 55 -7.63 -12.31 -3.97
N ASP A 56 -6.74 -13.21 -4.39
CA ASP A 56 -5.40 -12.85 -4.86
C ASP A 56 -5.46 -11.99 -6.13
N VAL A 57 -6.36 -12.31 -7.06
CA VAL A 57 -6.61 -11.50 -8.27
C VAL A 57 -7.11 -10.10 -7.91
N VAL A 58 -8.08 -10.00 -6.99
CA VAL A 58 -8.61 -8.70 -6.53
C VAL A 58 -7.51 -7.87 -5.86
N LEU A 59 -6.75 -8.47 -4.94
CA LEU A 59 -5.66 -7.76 -4.26
C LEU A 59 -4.59 -7.29 -5.26
N ALA A 60 -4.14 -8.16 -6.16
CA ALA A 60 -3.15 -7.83 -7.17
C ALA A 60 -3.63 -6.72 -8.11
N GLN A 61 -4.91 -6.74 -8.52
CA GLN A 61 -5.48 -5.68 -9.36
C GLN A 61 -5.43 -4.31 -8.66
N HIS A 62 -5.86 -4.23 -7.40
CA HIS A 62 -5.89 -2.96 -6.67
C HIS A 62 -4.49 -2.46 -6.30
N LEU A 63 -3.56 -3.36 -5.95
CA LEU A 63 -2.16 -3.00 -5.73
C LEU A 63 -1.47 -2.55 -7.03
N GLY A 64 -1.80 -3.16 -8.17
CA GLY A 64 -1.33 -2.74 -9.48
C GLY A 64 -1.79 -1.32 -9.83
N VAL A 65 -3.09 -1.03 -9.65
CA VAL A 65 -3.64 0.32 -9.84
C VAL A 65 -2.95 1.36 -8.94
N LEU A 66 -2.67 1.00 -7.69
CA LEU A 66 -1.92 1.85 -6.78
C LEU A 66 -0.49 2.10 -7.28
N ALA A 67 0.21 1.07 -7.74
CA ALA A 67 1.57 1.18 -8.27
C ALA A 67 1.64 2.03 -9.56
N ASP A 68 0.65 1.89 -10.44
CA ASP A 68 0.55 2.70 -11.67
C ASP A 68 0.22 4.17 -11.35
N ALA A 69 -0.66 4.40 -10.39
CA ALA A 69 -1.07 5.75 -9.99
C ALA A 69 0.01 6.48 -9.17
N VAL A 70 0.85 5.73 -8.46
CA VAL A 70 1.92 6.27 -7.61
C VAL A 70 3.24 5.54 -7.92
N PRO A 71 3.92 5.94 -9.01
CA PRO A 71 5.22 5.38 -9.36
C PRO A 71 6.23 5.58 -8.23
N PHE A 72 7.06 4.57 -7.99
CA PHE A 72 8.08 4.62 -6.94
C PHE A 72 9.25 5.52 -7.32
N THR A 73 9.66 6.42 -6.41
CA THR A 73 10.77 7.36 -6.60
C THR A 73 11.77 7.29 -5.44
N ALA A 74 12.85 6.53 -5.60
CA ALA A 74 13.85 6.35 -4.53
C ALA A 74 14.60 7.64 -4.15
N ASP A 75 14.83 8.55 -5.10
CA ASP A 75 15.48 9.84 -4.84
C ASP A 75 14.52 10.90 -4.23
N ASP A 76 13.21 10.62 -4.18
CA ASP A 76 12.22 11.46 -3.52
C ASP A 76 11.20 10.61 -2.75
N LEU A 77 11.68 9.94 -1.69
CA LEU A 77 10.83 9.13 -0.81
C LEU A 77 9.76 9.97 -0.10
N ALA A 78 10.03 11.25 0.16
CA ALA A 78 9.08 12.16 0.80
C ALA A 78 7.92 12.54 -0.13
N GLY A 79 8.20 12.80 -1.41
CA GLY A 79 7.20 13.01 -2.45
C GLY A 79 6.41 11.74 -2.73
N TYR A 80 7.08 10.58 -2.85
CA TYR A 80 6.42 9.28 -2.94
C TYR A 80 5.45 9.03 -1.78
N ALA A 81 5.89 9.27 -0.54
CA ALA A 81 5.05 9.11 0.64
C ALA A 81 3.82 10.03 0.62
N GLY A 82 3.98 11.28 0.19
CA GLY A 82 2.87 12.22 0.02
C GLY A 82 1.86 11.76 -1.03
N ALA A 83 2.33 11.30 -2.20
CA ALA A 83 1.47 10.80 -3.27
C ALA A 83 0.74 9.50 -2.88
N MET A 84 1.42 8.60 -2.17
CA MET A 84 0.81 7.40 -1.59
C MET A 84 -0.29 7.77 -0.61
N PHE A 85 -0.03 8.72 0.30
CA PHE A 85 -1.04 9.20 1.25
C PHE A 85 -2.26 9.77 0.53
N ASP A 86 -2.07 10.60 -0.50
CA ASP A 86 -3.16 11.18 -1.30
C ASP A 86 -4.01 10.11 -2.02
N HIS A 87 -3.37 9.03 -2.48
CA HIS A 87 -4.08 7.89 -3.04
C HIS A 87 -4.91 7.16 -1.97
N LEU A 88 -4.33 6.89 -0.79
CA LEU A 88 -5.01 6.18 0.30
C LEU A 88 -6.15 6.98 0.92
N VAL A 89 -6.08 8.32 0.91
CA VAL A 89 -7.22 9.18 1.29
C VAL A 89 -8.38 9.00 0.32
N ARG A 90 -8.10 8.82 -0.99
CA ARG A 90 -9.13 8.60 -2.02
C ARG A 90 -9.67 7.18 -2.05
N GLN A 91 -8.84 6.18 -1.73
CA GLN A 91 -9.16 4.74 -1.77
C GLN A 91 -8.72 4.02 -0.48
N PRO A 92 -9.33 4.35 0.68
CA PRO A 92 -8.94 3.78 1.97
C PRO A 92 -9.21 2.26 2.07
N GLU A 93 -10.12 1.73 1.27
CA GLU A 93 -10.50 0.33 1.27
C GLU A 93 -9.36 -0.62 0.88
N ILE A 94 -8.36 -0.15 0.12
CA ILE A 94 -7.15 -0.93 -0.23
C ILE A 94 -6.40 -1.34 1.05
N LEU A 95 -6.27 -0.43 2.03
CA LEU A 95 -5.61 -0.73 3.30
C LEU A 95 -6.34 -1.82 4.07
N ARG A 96 -7.68 -1.81 4.01
CA ARG A 96 -8.47 -2.81 4.72
C ARG A 96 -8.36 -4.18 4.07
N LEU A 97 -8.35 -4.24 2.73
CA LEU A 97 -8.09 -5.48 2.00
C LEU A 97 -6.69 -6.03 2.32
N ALA A 98 -5.67 -5.17 2.30
CA ALA A 98 -4.29 -5.54 2.64
C ALA A 98 -4.18 -6.01 4.10
N ALA A 99 -4.87 -5.36 5.03
CA ALA A 99 -4.92 -5.78 6.43
C ALA A 99 -5.55 -7.17 6.60
N TRP A 100 -6.64 -7.46 5.89
CA TRP A 100 -7.21 -8.81 5.87
C TRP A 100 -6.23 -9.85 5.32
N HIS A 101 -5.55 -9.54 4.22
CA HIS A 101 -4.53 -10.42 3.67
C HIS A 101 -3.46 -10.76 4.72
N GLN A 102 -2.90 -9.75 5.39
CA GLN A 102 -1.87 -9.94 6.42
C GLN A 102 -2.36 -10.76 7.63
N LEU A 103 -3.61 -10.53 8.08
CA LEU A 103 -4.18 -11.25 9.22
C LEU A 103 -4.49 -12.72 8.91
N GLU A 104 -4.98 -12.99 7.70
CA GLU A 104 -5.44 -14.33 7.31
C GLU A 104 -4.36 -15.16 6.62
N ARG A 105 -3.31 -14.51 6.08
CA ARG A 105 -2.17 -15.13 5.39
C ARG A 105 -0.86 -14.39 5.74
N PRO A 106 -0.24 -14.71 6.89
CA PRO A 106 0.94 -13.98 7.36
C PRO A 106 2.24 -14.27 6.57
N GLY A 107 2.22 -15.19 5.60
CA GLY A 107 3.37 -15.51 4.76
C GLY A 107 3.31 -14.80 3.41
N ALA A 108 4.41 -14.19 3.00
CA ALA A 108 4.51 -13.58 1.68
C ALA A 108 4.58 -14.64 0.57
N THR A 109 3.87 -14.37 -0.52
CA THR A 109 4.03 -15.10 -1.77
C THR A 109 5.32 -14.66 -2.50
N PRO A 110 5.85 -15.48 -3.43
CA PRO A 110 6.97 -15.05 -4.28
C PRO A 110 6.66 -13.77 -5.06
N ALA A 111 5.44 -13.63 -5.57
CA ALA A 111 5.01 -12.46 -6.33
C ALA A 111 5.04 -11.17 -5.50
N GLU A 112 4.65 -11.22 -4.22
CA GLU A 112 4.72 -10.07 -3.32
C GLU A 112 6.18 -9.70 -3.01
N THR A 113 7.03 -10.70 -2.78
CA THR A 113 8.46 -10.47 -2.57
C THR A 113 9.10 -9.81 -3.79
N ASP A 114 8.77 -10.29 -4.99
CA ASP A 114 9.27 -9.76 -6.25
C ASP A 114 8.75 -8.35 -6.55
N ALA A 115 7.59 -7.96 -6.02
CA ALA A 115 7.07 -6.60 -6.12
C ALA A 115 7.87 -5.58 -5.26
N TYR A 116 8.46 -6.02 -4.14
CA TYR A 116 9.27 -5.16 -3.27
C TYR A 116 10.74 -5.11 -3.68
N ARG A 117 11.28 -6.20 -4.24
CA ARG A 117 12.69 -6.30 -4.66
C ARG A 117 13.21 -5.08 -5.45
N PRO A 118 12.57 -4.63 -6.56
CA PRO A 118 13.07 -3.49 -7.32
C PRO A 118 13.02 -2.17 -6.54
N LYS A 119 12.08 -2.02 -5.58
CA LYS A 119 12.00 -0.83 -4.73
C LYS A 119 13.17 -0.80 -3.75
N VAL A 120 13.46 -1.93 -3.10
CA VAL A 120 14.59 -2.06 -2.16
C VAL A 120 15.92 -1.84 -2.89
N GLU A 121 16.09 -2.43 -4.07
CA GLU A 121 17.28 -2.21 -4.90
C GLU A 121 17.45 -0.74 -5.28
N ALA A 122 16.38 -0.06 -5.70
CA ALA A 122 16.43 1.36 -6.02
C ALA A 122 16.78 2.25 -4.80
N VAL A 123 16.30 1.91 -3.60
CA VAL A 123 16.71 2.60 -2.35
C VAL A 123 18.19 2.35 -2.09
N ALA A 124 18.64 1.10 -2.14
CA ALA A 124 20.05 0.76 -1.94
C ALA A 124 20.96 1.48 -2.95
N ASP A 125 20.51 1.67 -4.19
CA ASP A 125 21.22 2.42 -5.21
C ASP A 125 21.29 3.92 -4.88
N ALA A 126 20.19 4.52 -4.41
CA ALA A 126 20.17 5.90 -3.94
C ALA A 126 21.10 6.13 -2.74
N GLN A 127 21.17 5.16 -1.82
CA GLN A 127 22.11 5.17 -0.70
C GLN A 127 23.57 5.14 -1.17
N ARG A 128 23.90 4.26 -2.13
CA ARG A 128 25.26 4.21 -2.71
C ARG A 128 25.65 5.49 -3.45
N ARG A 129 24.68 6.21 -4.01
CA ARG A 129 24.88 7.55 -4.62
C ARG A 129 24.95 8.69 -3.60
N GLY A 130 24.64 8.43 -2.32
CA GLY A 130 24.56 9.46 -1.29
C GLY A 130 23.37 10.41 -1.44
N THR A 131 22.33 10.05 -2.21
CA THR A 131 21.10 10.87 -2.33
C THR A 131 20.08 10.58 -1.23
N VAL A 132 20.27 9.48 -0.49
CA VAL A 132 19.47 9.06 0.67
C VAL A 132 20.43 8.55 1.76
N THR A 133 20.09 8.71 3.05
CA THR A 133 20.89 8.19 4.17
C THR A 133 21.21 6.69 4.01
N ALA A 134 22.45 6.31 4.28
CA ALA A 134 22.88 4.91 4.40
C ALA A 134 22.96 4.44 5.86
N ALA A 135 22.55 5.28 6.83
CA ALA A 135 22.55 4.93 8.25
C ALA A 135 21.49 3.87 8.63
N VAL A 136 20.50 3.64 7.76
CA VAL A 136 19.44 2.64 7.90
C VAL A 136 19.49 1.70 6.70
N ASP A 137 19.31 0.39 6.88
CA ASP A 137 19.24 -0.55 5.76
C ASP A 137 18.10 -0.20 4.79
N ALA A 138 18.29 -0.45 3.50
CA ALA A 138 17.31 -0.12 2.46
C ALA A 138 15.93 -0.74 2.70
N VAL A 139 15.88 -1.98 3.20
CA VAL A 139 14.63 -2.68 3.53
C VAL A 139 13.92 -1.98 4.69
N ASP A 140 14.65 -1.72 5.77
CA ASP A 140 14.12 -1.07 6.96
C ASP A 140 13.66 0.36 6.65
N LEU A 141 14.44 1.10 5.85
CA LEU A 141 14.10 2.46 5.44
C LEU A 141 12.79 2.48 4.65
N LEU A 142 12.64 1.57 3.67
CA LEU A 142 11.40 1.46 2.90
C LEU A 142 10.22 1.06 3.81
N ALA A 143 10.42 0.12 4.74
CA ALA A 143 9.40 -0.30 5.68
C ALA A 143 8.95 0.86 6.59
N LEU A 144 9.88 1.66 7.10
CA LEU A 144 9.59 2.85 7.90
C LEU A 144 8.80 3.88 7.11
N VAL A 145 9.20 4.18 5.87
CA VAL A 145 8.48 5.12 4.99
C VAL A 145 7.04 4.64 4.76
N LEU A 146 6.82 3.36 4.41
CA LEU A 146 5.49 2.80 4.23
C LEU A 146 4.67 2.77 5.53
N GLY A 147 5.33 2.52 6.68
CA GLY A 147 4.73 2.60 8.00
C GLY A 147 4.22 4.02 8.30
N GLN A 148 5.00 5.05 7.98
CA GLN A 148 4.61 6.45 8.16
C GLN A 148 3.41 6.81 7.25
N VAL A 149 3.42 6.35 6.00
CA VAL A 149 2.30 6.57 5.05
C VAL A 149 0.96 6.05 5.60
N THR A 150 0.97 4.88 6.26
CA THR A 150 -0.25 4.25 6.76
C THR A 150 -0.61 4.64 8.19
N ALA A 151 0.30 5.32 8.91
CA ALA A 151 0.22 5.55 10.35
C ALA A 151 -1.11 6.17 10.82
N TRP A 152 -1.67 7.12 10.07
CA TRP A 152 -2.96 7.72 10.45
C TRP A 152 -4.15 6.80 10.25
N PHE A 153 -4.13 6.00 9.19
CA PHE A 153 -5.21 5.07 8.88
C PHE A 153 -5.26 3.91 9.87
N THR A 154 -4.09 3.49 10.36
CA THR A 154 -3.94 2.40 11.34
C THR A 154 -3.97 2.89 12.78
N ALA A 155 -3.94 4.20 13.02
CA ALA A 155 -4.10 4.79 14.34
C ALA A 155 -5.41 4.30 15.00
N SER A 156 -5.31 3.95 16.29
CA SER A 156 -6.46 3.45 17.05
C SER A 156 -7.59 4.48 17.05
N PRO A 157 -8.86 4.05 17.10
CA PRO A 157 -9.99 4.98 17.20
C PRO A 157 -9.87 5.92 18.41
N ALA A 158 -9.31 5.43 19.53
CA ALA A 158 -9.08 6.22 20.73
C ALA A 158 -8.09 7.38 20.49
N LEU A 159 -6.98 7.13 19.77
CA LEU A 159 -6.03 8.19 19.42
C LEU A 159 -6.65 9.19 18.44
N ARG A 160 -7.39 8.70 17.44
CA ARG A 160 -8.08 9.57 16.46
C ARG A 160 -9.17 10.44 17.11
N ALA A 161 -9.84 9.95 18.14
CA ALA A 161 -10.86 10.69 18.88
C ALA A 161 -10.33 11.91 19.65
N LEU A 162 -9.00 12.02 19.83
CA LEU A 162 -8.37 13.21 20.41
C LEU A 162 -8.27 14.38 19.43
N VAL A 163 -8.53 14.16 18.14
CA VAL A 163 -8.63 15.24 17.15
C VAL A 163 -9.96 15.97 17.33
N PRO A 164 -9.95 17.30 17.52
CA PRO A 164 -11.20 18.06 17.54
C PRO A 164 -11.94 17.95 16.19
N GLY A 165 -13.20 17.53 16.22
CA GLY A 165 -14.03 17.37 15.04
C GLY A 165 -13.78 16.07 14.28
N ASP A 166 -13.93 16.10 12.96
CA ASP A 166 -13.72 14.93 12.10
C ASP A 166 -12.23 14.64 11.88
N ALA A 167 -11.79 13.46 12.31
CA ALA A 167 -10.45 12.94 12.15
C ALA A 167 -10.02 12.76 10.68
N PHE A 168 -10.95 12.81 9.74
CA PHE A 168 -10.73 12.74 8.29
C PHE A 168 -11.12 14.02 7.55
N ALA A 169 -11.36 15.13 8.27
CA ALA A 169 -11.61 16.42 7.64
C ALA A 169 -10.47 16.81 6.67
N PRO A 170 -10.76 17.32 5.45
CA PRO A 170 -9.73 17.60 4.45
C PRO A 170 -8.57 18.48 4.95
N ALA A 171 -8.88 19.55 5.69
CA ALA A 171 -7.86 20.43 6.25
C ALA A 171 -6.94 19.74 7.28
N ARG A 172 -7.43 18.74 8.01
CA ARG A 172 -6.60 17.95 8.93
C ARG A 172 -5.74 16.97 8.16
N LEU A 173 -6.29 16.31 7.14
CA LEU A 173 -5.55 15.36 6.31
C LEU A 173 -4.39 16.07 5.60
N GLU A 174 -4.61 17.29 5.12
CA GLU A 174 -3.56 18.13 4.55
C GLU A 174 -2.44 18.43 5.56
N ARG A 175 -2.81 18.79 6.81
CA ARG A 175 -1.82 18.94 7.88
C ARG A 175 -1.10 17.64 8.22
N HIS A 176 -1.78 16.48 8.16
CA HIS A 176 -1.12 15.19 8.35
C HIS A 176 -0.08 14.94 7.27
N ARG A 177 -0.50 15.13 6.02
CA ARG A 177 0.30 14.92 4.82
C ARG A 177 1.58 15.75 4.88
N ALA A 178 1.47 17.03 5.23
CA ALA A 178 2.62 17.90 5.42
C ALA A 178 3.58 17.37 6.51
N ALA A 179 3.05 16.94 7.67
CA ALA A 179 3.85 16.38 8.75
C ALA A 179 4.51 15.05 8.37
N LEU A 180 3.78 14.16 7.68
CA LEU A 180 4.26 12.90 7.13
C LEU A 180 5.44 13.15 6.17
N THR A 181 5.25 14.00 5.16
CA THR A 181 6.29 14.32 4.17
C THR A 181 7.52 14.95 4.84
N ALA A 182 7.33 15.83 5.83
CA ALA A 182 8.43 16.41 6.59
C ALA A 182 9.20 15.35 7.40
N ALA A 183 8.49 14.42 8.04
CA ALA A 183 9.09 13.34 8.82
C ALA A 183 9.87 12.37 7.92
N VAL A 184 9.32 11.98 6.76
CA VAL A 184 10.03 11.14 5.79
C VAL A 184 11.27 11.85 5.25
N ARG A 185 11.17 13.15 4.94
CA ARG A 185 12.33 13.94 4.48
C ARG A 185 13.44 14.02 5.53
N ALA A 186 13.07 14.16 6.80
CA ALA A 186 14.04 14.15 7.90
C ALA A 186 14.72 12.78 8.05
N LEU A 187 13.95 11.70 7.96
CA LEU A 187 14.44 10.32 8.05
C LEU A 187 15.38 9.94 6.89
N THR A 188 15.13 10.47 5.69
CA THR A 188 15.81 10.06 4.45
C THR A 188 16.95 10.97 4.03
N ARG A 189 17.20 12.05 4.80
CA ARG A 189 18.22 13.05 4.49
C ARG A 189 19.61 12.40 4.29
N PRO A 190 20.36 12.73 3.23
CA PRO A 190 21.73 12.25 3.03
C PRO A 190 22.61 12.42 4.26
N ASP A 191 23.49 11.45 4.47
CA ASP A 191 24.48 11.53 5.54
C ASP A 191 25.43 12.72 5.25
N PRO A 192 25.88 13.45 6.30
CA PRO A 192 26.85 14.51 6.11
C PRO A 192 28.12 13.95 5.45
N GLU A 193 28.73 14.72 4.54
CA GLU A 193 30.02 14.34 3.97
C GLU A 193 31.03 14.11 5.11
N PRO A 194 31.85 13.05 5.05
CA PRO A 194 32.90 12.84 6.04
C PRO A 194 33.83 14.06 6.03
N GLU A 195 34.02 14.69 7.18
CA GLU A 195 34.87 15.88 7.28
C GLU A 195 36.29 15.59 6.73
N PRO A 196 36.80 16.43 5.82
CA PRO A 196 38.13 16.23 5.26
C PRO A 196 39.19 16.51 6.32
N GLY A 197 39.77 15.46 6.91
CA GLY A 197 41.09 15.54 7.56
C GLY A 197 41.10 15.67 9.09
N GLY A 198 40.44 14.76 9.81
CA GLY A 198 40.81 14.47 11.20
C GLY A 198 42.19 13.82 11.25
N GLU A 199 43.25 14.62 11.28
CA GLU A 199 44.63 14.18 11.47
C GLU A 199 44.73 13.38 12.79
N PRO A 200 45.33 12.17 12.79
CA PRO A 200 45.44 11.40 14.02
C PRO A 200 46.37 12.14 14.98
N ALA A 201 45.83 12.55 16.14
CA ALA A 201 46.61 13.05 17.24
C ALA A 201 47.66 12.00 17.63
N ARG A 202 48.93 12.37 17.43
CA ARG A 202 50.10 11.58 17.83
C ARG A 202 50.23 11.49 19.34
#